data_AF-A0A849NGA6-F1
#
_entry.id   AF-A0A849NGA6-F1
#
_cell.length_a   1.000
_cell.length_b   1.000
_cell.length_c   1.000
_cell.angle_alpha   90.00
_cell.angle_beta   90.00
_cell.angle_gamma   90.00
#
_symmetry.space_group_name_H-M   'P 1'
#
loop_
_entity.id
_entity.type
_entity.pdbx_description
1 polymer ?
#
loop_
_entity_poly.entity_id
_entity_poly.type
_entity_poly.pdbx_seq_one_letter_code
_entity_poly.pdbx_strand_id
1 'polypeptide(L)'
;MRVLLSARFLSTYLFVKMSEMLGNQYFMARKFAASVPEFEEVLIKTPGNKMIRKKLIICYTQVGQIQRAFQLFHSLIKEDIDIIAKTDVIADDCPCPELVEKLSEVQVSDSELENELMLGILWLYCDSNNSLEHFLKAKSSNPNDELLTSTIRIISSYQSNKVSTQVSN
;
A
#
# COMPACT_ATOMS: atom_id res chain seq x y z
N MET A 1 -42.03 4.74 -7.21
CA MET A 1 -40.65 4.66 -7.76
C MET A 1 -39.53 5.00 -6.77
N ARG A 2 -39.75 5.78 -5.68
CA ARG A 2 -38.73 6.07 -4.65
C ARG A 2 -38.34 4.91 -3.72
N VAL A 3 -39.24 3.94 -3.49
CA VAL A 3 -39.02 2.84 -2.52
C VAL A 3 -38.07 1.74 -3.07
N LEU A 4 -38.01 1.55 -4.39
CA LEU A 4 -37.13 0.55 -5.00
C LEU A 4 -35.66 1.01 -5.08
N LEU A 5 -35.42 2.33 -5.08
CA LEU A 5 -34.07 2.89 -5.02
C LEU A 5 -33.45 2.67 -3.63
N SER A 6 -34.19 2.86 -2.53
CA SER A 6 -33.61 2.69 -1.19
C SER A 6 -33.20 1.24 -0.90
N ALA A 7 -33.99 0.24 -1.32
CA ALA A 7 -33.68 -1.17 -1.08
C ALA A 7 -32.42 -1.65 -1.83
N ARG A 8 -32.20 -1.18 -3.08
CA ARG A 8 -30.99 -1.50 -3.84
C ARG A 8 -29.74 -0.86 -3.22
N PHE A 9 -29.85 0.38 -2.74
CA PHE A 9 -28.75 1.05 -2.05
C PHE A 9 -28.37 0.36 -0.72
N LEU A 10 -29.36 -0.07 0.07
CA LEU A 10 -29.15 -0.84 1.30
C LEU A 10 -28.46 -2.19 1.04
N SER A 11 -28.87 -2.90 -0.01
CA SER A 11 -28.27 -4.18 -0.39
C SER A 11 -26.81 -4.04 -0.84
N THR A 12 -26.48 -3.02 -1.63
CA THR A 12 -25.10 -2.77 -2.06
C THR A 12 -24.22 -2.31 -0.90
N TYR A 13 -24.73 -1.45 -0.02
CA TYR A 13 -23.99 -0.97 1.14
C TYR A 13 -23.66 -2.11 2.12
N LEU A 14 -24.62 -2.98 2.41
CA LEU A 14 -24.41 -4.13 3.29
C LEU A 14 -23.38 -5.10 2.70
N PHE A 15 -23.43 -5.33 1.39
CA PHE A 15 -22.47 -6.18 0.70
C PHE A 15 -21.03 -5.65 0.76
N VAL A 16 -20.83 -4.35 0.51
CA VAL A 16 -19.50 -3.71 0.66
C VAL A 16 -18.95 -3.87 2.07
N LYS A 17 -19.83 -3.71 3.08
CA LYS A 17 -19.43 -3.89 4.48
C LYS A 17 -19.03 -5.32 4.81
N MET A 18 -19.71 -6.32 4.23
CA MET A 18 -19.35 -7.73 4.41
C MET A 18 -17.99 -8.06 3.80
N SER A 19 -17.71 -7.64 2.57
CA SER A 19 -16.40 -7.84 1.93
C SER A 19 -15.28 -7.07 2.65
N GLU A 20 -15.54 -5.84 3.10
CA GLU A 20 -14.59 -5.07 3.91
C GLU A 20 -14.22 -5.81 5.21
N MET A 21 -15.22 -6.31 5.94
CA MET A 21 -14.99 -7.07 7.18
C MET A 21 -14.24 -8.37 6.92
N LEU A 22 -14.63 -9.13 5.89
CA LEU A 22 -14.00 -10.41 5.57
C LEU A 22 -12.55 -10.23 5.10
N GLY A 23 -12.29 -9.27 4.21
CA GLY A 23 -10.94 -8.92 3.77
C GLY A 23 -10.05 -8.49 4.93
N ASN A 24 -10.58 -7.70 5.87
CA ASN A 24 -9.85 -7.33 7.08
C ASN A 24 -9.51 -8.55 7.95
N GLN A 25 -10.44 -9.50 8.14
CA GLN A 25 -10.16 -10.72 8.90
C GLN A 25 -9.06 -11.57 8.26
N TYR A 26 -9.11 -11.75 6.93
CA TYR A 26 -8.04 -12.44 6.22
C TYR A 26 -6.70 -11.72 6.33
N PHE A 27 -6.69 -10.39 6.25
CA PHE A 27 -5.48 -9.59 6.35
C PHE A 27 -4.82 -9.72 7.73
N MET A 28 -5.62 -9.63 8.80
CA MET A 28 -5.13 -9.80 10.18
C MET A 28 -4.57 -11.22 10.37
N ALA A 29 -5.22 -12.23 9.78
CA ALA A 29 -4.73 -13.61 9.78
C ALA A 29 -3.56 -13.88 8.81
N ARG A 30 -2.97 -12.85 8.21
CA ARG A 30 -1.88 -12.91 7.20
C ARG A 30 -2.23 -13.77 5.96
N LYS A 31 -3.53 -13.97 5.69
CA LYS A 31 -4.05 -14.66 4.50
C LYS A 31 -4.20 -13.67 3.34
N PHE A 32 -3.07 -13.13 2.87
CA PHE A 32 -3.05 -12.06 1.87
C PHE A 32 -3.76 -12.46 0.56
N ALA A 33 -3.54 -13.68 0.07
CA ALA A 33 -4.21 -14.18 -1.14
C ALA A 33 -5.74 -14.20 -1.05
N ALA A 34 -6.29 -14.54 0.13
CA ALA A 34 -7.73 -14.52 0.37
C ALA A 34 -8.27 -13.09 0.57
N SER A 35 -7.41 -12.15 1.01
CA SER A 35 -7.80 -10.75 1.24
C SER A 35 -7.97 -9.95 -0.05
N VAL A 36 -7.16 -10.25 -1.07
CA VAL A 36 -7.16 -9.54 -2.37
C VAL A 36 -8.56 -9.43 -2.99
N PRO A 37 -9.29 -10.53 -3.26
CA PRO A 37 -10.58 -10.43 -3.94
C PRO A 37 -11.61 -9.63 -3.14
N GLU A 38 -11.59 -9.74 -1.80
CA GLU A 38 -12.50 -8.99 -0.93
C GLU A 38 -12.23 -7.48 -0.97
N PHE A 39 -10.96 -7.08 -0.95
CA PHE A 39 -10.59 -5.67 -1.05
C PHE A 39 -10.80 -5.10 -2.46
N GLU A 40 -10.56 -5.88 -3.51
CA GLU A 40 -10.87 -5.48 -4.88
C GLU A 40 -12.36 -5.20 -5.05
N GLU A 41 -13.24 -6.06 -4.52
CA GLU A 41 -14.69 -5.85 -4.57
C GLU A 41 -15.11 -4.58 -3.82
N VAL A 42 -14.51 -4.30 -2.66
CA VAL A 42 -14.75 -3.05 -1.93
C VAL A 42 -14.36 -1.84 -2.77
N LEU A 43 -13.24 -1.89 -3.49
CA LEU A 43 -12.77 -0.78 -4.33
C LEU A 43 -13.59 -0.61 -5.62
N ILE A 44 -14.23 -1.65 -6.15
CA ILE A 44 -15.19 -1.52 -7.27
C ILE A 44 -16.35 -0.60 -6.86
N LYS A 45 -16.81 -0.70 -5.61
CA LYS A 45 -17.94 0.10 -5.09
C LYS A 45 -17.52 1.40 -4.44
N THR A 46 -16.33 1.43 -3.84
CA THR A 46 -15.77 2.58 -3.12
C THR A 46 -14.32 2.86 -3.54
N PRO A 47 -14.09 3.34 -4.78
CA PRO A 47 -12.73 3.50 -5.33
C PRO A 47 -11.84 4.45 -4.51
N GLY A 48 -12.43 5.41 -3.81
CA GLY A 48 -11.72 6.39 -2.97
C GLY A 48 -11.34 5.87 -1.58
N ASN A 49 -11.59 4.60 -1.24
CA ASN A 49 -11.28 4.08 0.10
C ASN A 49 -9.77 3.87 0.27
N LYS A 50 -9.09 4.91 0.75
CA LYS A 50 -7.64 4.94 0.99
C LYS A 50 -7.17 3.84 1.95
N MET A 51 -7.95 3.51 2.98
CA MET A 51 -7.57 2.48 3.96
C MET A 51 -7.54 1.08 3.34
N ILE A 52 -8.48 0.79 2.45
CA ILE A 52 -8.51 -0.48 1.71
C ILE A 52 -7.40 -0.52 0.67
N ARG A 53 -7.15 0.59 -0.05
CA ARG A 53 -6.00 0.70 -0.97
C ARG A 53 -4.68 0.43 -0.24
N LYS A 54 -4.48 1.04 0.93
CA LYS A 54 -3.34 0.83 1.82
C LYS A 54 -3.11 -0.67 2.12
N LYS A 55 -4.14 -1.37 2.59
CA LYS A 55 -4.04 -2.82 2.89
C LYS A 55 -3.84 -3.66 1.63
N LEU A 56 -4.52 -3.33 0.54
CA LEU A 56 -4.43 -4.06 -0.72
C LEU A 56 -3.04 -3.95 -1.36
N ILE A 57 -2.34 -2.81 -1.21
CA ILE A 57 -0.94 -2.66 -1.62
C ILE A 57 -0.09 -3.76 -0.96
N ILE A 58 -0.19 -3.91 0.37
CA ILE A 58 0.53 -4.94 1.12
C ILE A 58 0.13 -6.31 0.58
N CYS A 59 -1.17 -6.61 0.43
CA CYS A 59 -1.61 -7.88 -0.12
C CYS A 59 -0.98 -8.20 -1.48
N TYR A 60 -0.94 -7.24 -2.41
CA TYR A 60 -0.34 -7.43 -3.72
C TYR A 60 1.15 -7.73 -3.67
N THR A 61 1.91 -7.10 -2.75
CA THR A 61 3.33 -7.47 -2.54
C THR A 61 3.46 -8.94 -2.16
N GLN A 62 2.58 -9.44 -1.30
CA GLN A 62 2.67 -10.80 -0.75
C GLN A 62 2.19 -11.90 -1.69
N VAL A 63 1.43 -11.56 -2.73
CA VAL A 63 1.00 -12.51 -3.76
C VAL A 63 1.80 -12.37 -5.06
N GLY A 64 2.91 -11.64 -5.05
CA GLY A 64 3.80 -11.46 -6.21
C GLY A 64 3.24 -10.54 -7.29
N GLN A 65 2.16 -9.79 -7.04
CA GLN A 65 1.57 -8.87 -8.01
C GLN A 65 2.22 -7.48 -7.91
N ILE A 66 3.55 -7.43 -8.09
CA ILE A 66 4.37 -6.29 -7.67
C ILE A 66 4.08 -5.03 -8.48
N GLN A 67 3.84 -5.16 -9.79
CA GLN A 67 3.52 -4.02 -10.64
C GLN A 67 2.16 -3.40 -10.26
N ARG A 68 1.16 -4.23 -9.90
CA ARG A 68 -0.13 -3.73 -9.40
C ARG A 68 0.02 -3.05 -8.05
N ALA A 69 0.82 -3.64 -7.15
CA ALA A 69 1.17 -3.03 -5.86
C ALA A 69 1.79 -1.65 -6.07
N PHE A 70 2.78 -1.55 -6.97
CA PHE A 70 3.52 -0.33 -7.21
C PHE A 70 2.68 0.78 -7.85
N GLN A 71 1.84 0.45 -8.83
CA GLN A 71 0.89 1.41 -9.43
C GLN A 71 -0.11 1.94 -8.39
N LEU A 72 -0.69 1.04 -7.59
CA LEU A 72 -1.64 1.42 -6.55
C LEU A 72 -0.96 2.27 -5.46
N PHE A 73 0.26 1.88 -5.07
CA PHE A 73 1.10 2.62 -4.13
C PHE A 73 1.42 4.03 -4.61
N HIS A 74 1.98 4.17 -5.83
CA HIS A 74 2.29 5.47 -6.41
C HIS A 74 1.07 6.38 -6.45
N SER A 75 -0.07 5.84 -6.92
CA SER A 75 -1.31 6.62 -6.98
C SER A 75 -1.79 7.07 -5.59
N LEU A 76 -1.57 6.27 -4.55
CA LEU A 76 -1.99 6.59 -3.19
C LEU A 76 -1.07 7.65 -2.56
N ILE A 77 0.25 7.51 -2.67
CA ILE A 77 1.19 8.50 -2.10
C ILE A 77 1.17 9.84 -2.85
N LYS A 78 0.83 9.82 -4.15
CA LYS A 78 0.64 11.04 -4.94
C LYS A 78 -0.59 11.82 -4.48
N GLU A 79 -1.64 11.11 -4.07
CA GLU A 79 -2.85 11.71 -3.52
C GLU A 79 -2.63 12.18 -2.08
N ASP A 80 -2.01 11.32 -1.26
CA ASP A 80 -1.84 11.53 0.18
C ASP A 80 -0.78 10.55 0.73
N ILE A 81 0.46 11.00 0.87
CA ILE A 81 1.57 10.16 1.38
C ILE A 81 1.44 9.85 2.88
N ASP A 82 0.79 10.72 3.65
CA ASP A 82 0.66 10.56 5.10
C ASP A 82 -0.09 9.29 5.48
N ILE A 83 -1.03 8.84 4.62
CA ILE A 83 -1.82 7.63 4.86
C ILE A 83 -0.96 6.37 5.04
N ILE A 84 0.22 6.34 4.40
CA ILE A 84 1.22 5.28 4.54
C ILE A 84 2.31 5.71 5.51
N ALA A 85 2.91 6.88 5.31
CA ALA A 85 4.12 7.28 6.01
C ALA A 85 3.92 7.62 7.50
N LYS A 86 2.67 7.80 7.95
CA LYS A 86 2.29 7.98 9.36
C LYS A 86 1.53 6.78 9.93
N THR A 87 1.65 5.62 9.32
CA THR A 87 1.10 4.37 9.86
C THR A 87 1.62 4.13 11.27
N ASP A 88 0.72 3.95 12.23
CA ASP A 88 1.09 3.42 13.53
C ASP A 88 1.10 1.91 13.43
N VAL A 89 2.31 1.34 13.38
CA VAL A 89 2.52 -0.10 13.16
C VAL A 89 1.78 -0.95 14.20
N ILE A 90 1.71 -0.48 15.46
CA ILE A 90 1.10 -1.22 16.56
C ILE A 90 -0.42 -1.03 16.51
N ALA A 91 -0.89 0.22 16.41
CA ALA A 91 -2.32 0.51 16.43
C ALA A 91 -3.06 -0.01 15.19
N ASP A 92 -2.41 -0.01 14.02
CA ASP A 92 -3.00 -0.45 12.76
C ASP A 92 -2.83 -1.97 12.50
N ASP A 93 -2.17 -2.72 13.40
CA ASP A 93 -1.69 -4.10 13.18
C ASP A 93 -1.02 -4.25 11.79
N CYS A 94 -0.04 -3.38 11.54
CA CYS A 94 0.63 -3.34 10.25
C CYS A 94 1.68 -4.47 10.19
N PRO A 95 1.58 -5.41 9.23
CA PRO A 95 2.53 -6.52 9.12
C PRO A 95 3.89 -6.11 8.55
N CYS A 96 4.06 -4.87 8.11
CA CYS A 96 5.22 -4.44 7.33
C CYS A 96 6.59 -4.70 7.99
N PRO A 97 6.81 -4.51 9.30
CA PRO A 97 8.10 -4.84 9.91
C PRO A 97 8.46 -6.32 9.78
N GLU A 98 7.50 -7.21 10.10
CA GLU A 98 7.66 -8.67 9.97
C GLU A 98 7.95 -9.07 8.51
N LEU A 99 7.27 -8.43 7.56
CA LEU A 99 7.43 -8.74 6.13
C LEU A 99 8.78 -8.29 5.59
N VAL A 100 9.27 -7.13 6.03
CA VAL A 100 10.60 -6.60 5.66
C VAL A 100 11.71 -7.49 6.19
N GLU A 101 11.61 -7.94 7.45
CA GLU A 101 12.58 -8.89 8.03
C GLU A 101 12.63 -10.18 7.21
N LYS A 102 11.48 -10.78 6.90
CA LYS A 102 11.40 -12.00 6.07
C LYS A 102 12.01 -11.84 4.67
N LEU A 103 11.80 -10.69 4.03
CA LEU A 103 12.37 -10.38 2.72
C LEU A 103 13.89 -10.20 2.75
N SER A 104 14.45 -9.83 3.89
CA SER A 104 15.90 -9.72 4.06
C SER A 104 16.59 -11.09 4.22
N GLU A 105 15.85 -12.10 4.69
CA GLU A 105 16.35 -13.45 4.92
C GLU A 105 16.18 -14.39 3.72
N VAL A 106 15.22 -14.11 2.84
CA VAL A 106 14.82 -14.99 1.73
C VAL A 106 14.72 -14.20 0.43
N GLN A 107 15.29 -14.72 -0.66
CA GLN A 107 14.97 -14.21 -2.00
C GLN A 107 13.52 -14.58 -2.33
N VAL A 108 12.60 -13.60 -2.30
CA VAL A 108 11.16 -13.81 -2.51
C VAL A 108 10.75 -13.66 -3.98
N SER A 109 11.48 -12.87 -4.76
CA SER A 109 11.40 -12.83 -6.23
C SER A 109 12.74 -13.19 -6.86
N ASP A 110 12.67 -13.85 -8.01
CA ASP A 110 13.81 -14.08 -8.91
C ASP A 110 14.35 -12.77 -9.51
N SER A 111 13.56 -11.68 -9.41
CA SER A 111 13.91 -10.36 -9.92
C SER A 111 14.37 -9.43 -8.80
N GLU A 112 15.64 -9.05 -8.84
CA GLU A 112 16.23 -8.02 -7.96
C GLU A 112 15.41 -6.72 -8.00
N LEU A 113 14.93 -6.30 -9.18
CA LEU A 113 14.09 -5.12 -9.33
C LEU A 113 12.78 -5.24 -8.55
N GLU A 114 12.12 -6.39 -8.59
CA GLU A 114 10.86 -6.60 -7.88
C GLU A 114 11.07 -6.64 -6.37
N ASN A 115 12.16 -7.25 -5.90
CA ASN A 115 12.53 -7.23 -4.49
C ASN A 115 12.77 -5.79 -3.99
N GLU A 116 13.50 -4.98 -4.75
CA GLU A 116 13.72 -3.58 -4.41
C GLU A 116 12.42 -2.75 -4.41
N LEU A 117 11.51 -3.00 -5.35
CA LEU A 117 10.18 -2.37 -5.35
C LEU A 117 9.35 -2.80 -4.13
N MET A 118 9.33 -4.08 -3.79
CA MET A 118 8.63 -4.60 -2.62
C MET A 118 9.15 -3.98 -1.33
N LEU A 119 10.47 -3.98 -1.14
CA LEU A 119 11.11 -3.38 0.02
C LEU A 119 10.84 -1.88 0.08
N GLY A 120 10.97 -1.16 -1.05
CA GLY A 120 10.65 0.27 -1.13
C GLY A 120 9.21 0.59 -0.70
N ILE A 121 8.23 -0.23 -1.13
CA ILE A 121 6.82 -0.09 -0.75
C ILE A 121 6.63 -0.36 0.74
N LEU A 122 7.09 -1.52 1.25
CA LEU A 122 6.85 -1.97 2.61
C LEU A 122 7.57 -1.07 3.63
N TRP A 123 8.78 -0.63 3.32
CA TRP A 123 9.51 0.27 4.20
C TRP A 123 8.80 1.60 4.39
N LEU A 124 8.02 2.13 3.43
CA LEU A 124 7.38 3.44 3.66
C LEU A 124 6.39 3.41 4.83
N TYR A 125 5.85 2.24 5.19
CA TYR A 125 5.00 2.06 6.36
C TYR A 125 5.75 2.19 7.69
N CYS A 126 7.07 2.00 7.67
CA CYS A 126 7.91 1.90 8.86
C CYS A 126 8.94 3.04 8.92
N ASP A 127 9.69 3.25 7.83
CA ASP A 127 10.74 4.24 7.70
C ASP A 127 10.86 4.75 6.25
N SER A 128 10.69 6.05 6.09
CA SER A 128 10.75 6.69 4.77
C SER A 128 12.16 6.71 4.17
N ASN A 129 13.23 6.61 4.98
CA ASN A 129 14.60 6.67 4.47
C ASN A 129 14.97 5.36 3.79
N ASN A 130 14.72 4.22 4.45
CA ASN A 130 14.91 2.89 3.88
C ASN A 130 14.04 2.72 2.63
N SER A 131 12.79 3.21 2.65
CA SER A 131 11.92 3.21 1.47
C SER A 131 12.57 3.91 0.28
N LEU A 132 13.13 5.09 0.50
CA LEU A 132 13.79 5.87 -0.55
C LEU A 132 15.05 5.15 -1.06
N GLU A 133 15.85 4.57 -0.16
CA GLU A 133 17.06 3.83 -0.53
C GLU A 133 16.74 2.69 -1.52
N HIS A 134 15.72 1.88 -1.23
CA HIS A 134 15.30 0.78 -2.09
C HIS A 134 14.75 1.25 -3.44
N PHE A 135 13.98 2.35 -3.47
CA PHE A 135 13.54 2.91 -4.76
C PHE A 135 14.71 3.47 -5.59
N LEU A 136 15.75 4.02 -4.96
CA LEU A 136 16.97 4.44 -5.66
C LEU A 136 17.73 3.24 -6.23
N LYS A 137 17.81 2.12 -5.50
CA LYS A 137 18.39 0.86 -6.01
C LYS A 137 17.60 0.34 -7.21
N ALA A 138 16.27 0.25 -7.10
CA ALA A 138 15.40 -0.10 -8.22
C ALA A 138 15.61 0.81 -9.44
N LYS A 139 15.86 2.12 -9.21
CA LYS A 139 16.07 3.10 -10.28
C LYS A 139 17.39 2.89 -11.02
N SER A 140 18.41 2.36 -10.35
CA SER A 140 19.69 2.03 -11.00
C SER A 140 19.53 0.92 -12.05
N SER A 141 18.64 -0.05 -11.80
CA SER A 141 18.31 -1.12 -12.74
C SER A 141 17.32 -0.70 -13.83
N ASN A 142 16.51 0.35 -13.60
CA ASN A 142 15.60 0.92 -14.60
C ASN A 142 15.62 2.47 -14.66
N PRO A 143 16.68 3.06 -15.25
CA PRO A 143 16.91 4.51 -15.22
C PRO A 143 15.86 5.34 -15.97
N ASN A 144 15.08 4.74 -16.87
CA ASN A 144 14.09 5.45 -17.68
C ASN A 144 12.65 5.32 -17.16
N ASP A 145 12.43 4.60 -16.06
CA ASP A 145 11.09 4.48 -15.46
C ASP A 145 10.60 5.83 -14.87
N GLU A 146 9.62 6.45 -15.54
CA GLU A 146 9.01 7.71 -15.12
C GLU A 146 8.19 7.57 -13.83
N LEU A 147 7.51 6.43 -13.65
CA LEU A 147 6.70 6.16 -12.47
C LEU A 147 7.60 6.10 -11.23
N LEU A 148 8.73 5.40 -11.33
CA LEU A 148 9.73 5.31 -10.28
C LEU A 148 10.38 6.65 -9.97
N THR A 149 10.72 7.43 -11.00
CA THR A 149 11.24 8.80 -10.83
C THR A 149 10.24 9.67 -10.07
N SER A 150 8.96 9.57 -10.42
CA SER A 150 7.90 10.30 -9.72
C SER A 150 7.73 9.84 -8.28
N THR A 151 7.78 8.53 -8.01
CA THR A 151 7.70 7.97 -6.65
C THR A 151 8.82 8.51 -5.76
N ILE A 152 10.06 8.42 -6.23
CA ILE A 152 11.25 8.93 -5.53
C ILE A 152 11.05 10.40 -5.18
N ARG A 153 10.66 11.23 -6.17
CA ARG A 153 10.45 12.66 -5.96
C ARG A 153 9.40 12.97 -4.88
N ILE A 154 8.30 12.21 -4.84
CA ILE A 154 7.24 12.40 -3.83
C ILE A 154 7.81 12.11 -2.43
N ILE A 155 8.48 10.97 -2.27
CA ILE A 155 9.06 10.55 -0.97
C ILE A 155 10.15 11.52 -0.51
N SER A 156 11.06 11.94 -1.39
CA SER A 156 12.11 12.92 -1.05
C SER A 156 11.53 14.28 -0.64
N SER A 157 10.46 14.72 -1.30
CA SER A 157 9.77 15.98 -0.95
C SER A 157 9.12 15.88 0.43
N TYR A 158 8.50 14.74 0.74
CA TYR A 158 7.93 14.47 2.06
C TYR A 158 8.97 14.51 3.17
N GLN A 159 10.12 13.86 2.99
CA GLN A 159 11.23 13.89 3.95
C GLN A 159 11.75 15.32 4.19
N SER A 160 11.94 16.09 3.12
CA SER A 160 12.42 17.47 3.20
C SER A 160 11.47 18.37 4.00
N ASN A 161 10.17 18.20 3.79
CA ASN A 161 9.14 18.95 4.53
C ASN A 161 9.12 18.55 6.01
N LYS A 162 9.26 17.26 6.35
CA LYS A 162 9.30 16.78 7.74
C LYS A 162 10.41 17.45 8.55
N VAL A 163 11.61 17.58 7.96
CA VAL A 163 12.76 18.25 8.59
C VAL A 163 12.46 19.73 8.88
N SER A 164 11.83 20.45 7.96
CA SER A 164 11.51 21.87 8.15
C SER A 164 10.52 22.14 9.30
N THR A 165 9.56 21.25 9.51
CA THR A 165 8.59 21.34 10.62
C THR A 165 9.18 21.05 12.00
N GLN A 166 10.31 20.35 12.10
CA GLN A 166 10.95 20.05 13.39
C GLN A 166 11.89 21.17 13.88
N VAL A 167 12.28 22.10 13.02
CA VAL A 167 13.15 23.25 13.38
C VAL A 167 12.33 24.46 13.87
N SER A 168 11.00 24.40 13.74
CA SER A 168 10.09 25.53 14.03
C SER A 168 9.34 25.42 15.36
N ASN A 169 9.65 24.41 16.20
CA ASN A 169 9.03 24.17 17.51
C ASN A 169 10.05 24.17 18.63
#